data_AF-A0A1C3H1U3-F1
#
_entry.id   AF-A0A1C3H1U3-F1
#
_cell.length_a   1.000
_cell.length_b   1.000
_cell.length_c   1.000
_cell.angle_alpha   90.00
_cell.angle_beta   90.00
_cell.angle_gamma   90.00
#
_symmetry.space_group_name_H-M   'P 1'
#
loop_
_entity.id
_entity.type
_entity.pdbx_description
1 polymer ?
#
loop_
_entity_poly.entity_id
_entity_poly.type
_entity_poly.pdbx_seq_one_letter_code
_entity_poly.pdbx_strand_id
1 'polypeptide(L)'
;MIHLILVSHHPDIARGIAALAAQMSAAPETIHTAAGIDDADNPVGTDAVRIMQALLEADNPDGILILVDLGSAILSAQTALDLLDDPALTARCRISAAPLVEGAISAAVAASSGADLETVAREATQALAAKQASLGEENPLPCAAGEGARVKTVPDDNIPSGDSTTITLTNRDGLHARPAARLVAALTPYRARLILTCGDKQADGKSLNQLALLQARHGDRLTLHADGDDAAAALQTFRELAAANFGDPPDSGDGHLLARATPATAATIRAAVWRCDPPQHDTRTLHADRAAFSEAVTAVAARLETLQNKITARLGADAGDIFATHAQLLAELTEATLAHDAANYAPVWQEETAQAAVALAALPDPYLRARAADIHDLAQQVLALLADAPEATMPDNAPFILVARDLYPLRAATLPANCLAVVLADGDPHSHAALLCQAAQRPYYSGAGDAVLALTDGEHIQITRASGEIRRLP
;
A
#
# COMPACT_ATOMS: atom_id res chain seq x y z
N MET A 1 -6.24 30.91 -7.69
CA MET A 1 -6.20 29.48 -8.05
C MET A 1 -7.50 28.86 -7.54
N ILE A 2 -7.98 27.75 -8.12
CA ILE A 2 -9.14 27.04 -7.55
C ILE A 2 -8.86 26.62 -6.11
N HIS A 3 -9.77 26.96 -5.19
CA HIS A 3 -9.72 26.48 -3.80
C HIS A 3 -10.56 25.22 -3.64
N LEU A 4 -10.17 24.35 -2.70
CA LEU A 4 -10.90 23.14 -2.36
C LEU A 4 -11.52 23.27 -0.98
N ILE A 5 -12.78 22.85 -0.83
CA ILE A 5 -13.42 22.69 0.48
C ILE A 5 -13.76 21.22 0.67
N LEU A 6 -13.11 20.60 1.65
CA LEU A 6 -13.36 19.21 2.03
C LEU A 6 -14.44 19.17 3.12
N VAL A 7 -15.61 18.69 2.73
CA VAL A 7 -16.77 18.53 3.60
C VAL A 7 -16.89 17.08 4.03
N SER A 8 -16.89 16.84 5.33
CA SER A 8 -17.07 15.50 5.87
C SER A 8 -17.89 15.51 7.15
N HIS A 9 -18.54 14.40 7.44
CA HIS A 9 -19.21 14.18 8.71
C HIS A 9 -18.21 14.11 9.87
N HIS A 10 -16.97 13.70 9.63
CA HIS A 10 -15.97 13.54 10.69
C HIS A 10 -14.80 14.51 10.51
N PRO A 11 -14.47 15.35 11.51
CA PRO A 11 -13.36 16.30 11.44
C PRO A 11 -12.01 15.66 11.08
N ASP A 12 -11.72 14.49 11.67
CA ASP A 12 -10.44 13.80 11.43
C ASP A 12 -10.29 13.27 10.01
N ILE A 13 -11.39 12.90 9.34
CA ILE A 13 -11.36 12.48 7.93
C ILE A 13 -10.99 13.68 7.06
N ALA A 14 -11.69 14.81 7.21
CA ALA A 14 -11.38 16.02 6.45
C ALA A 14 -9.93 16.50 6.69
N ARG A 15 -9.44 16.46 7.94
CA ARG A 15 -8.08 16.85 8.29
C ARG A 15 -7.03 15.89 7.70
N GLY A 16 -7.28 14.59 7.77
CA GLY A 16 -6.40 13.57 7.19
C GLY A 16 -6.29 13.72 5.67
N ILE A 17 -7.41 13.94 4.98
CA ILE A 17 -7.45 14.15 3.54
C ILE A 17 -6.77 15.46 3.16
N ALA A 18 -7.02 16.55 3.89
CA ALA A 18 -6.33 17.82 3.67
C ALA A 18 -4.81 17.68 3.81
N ALA A 19 -4.34 16.97 4.84
CA ALA A 19 -2.91 16.71 5.04
C ALA A 19 -2.28 15.86 3.92
N LEU A 20 -3.03 14.91 3.34
CA LEU A 20 -2.59 14.14 2.18
C LEU A 20 -2.56 14.98 0.90
N ALA A 21 -3.63 15.73 0.64
CA ALA A 21 -3.73 16.61 -0.53
C ALA A 21 -2.66 17.72 -0.49
N ALA A 22 -2.36 18.27 0.69
CA ALA A 22 -1.33 19.27 0.89
C ALA A 22 0.09 18.78 0.53
N GLN A 23 0.37 17.48 0.68
CA GLN A 23 1.67 16.92 0.26
C GLN A 23 1.83 16.85 -1.27
N MET A 24 0.71 16.82 -1.99
CA MET A 24 0.66 16.71 -3.46
C MET A 24 0.43 18.06 -4.14
N SER A 25 0.02 19.08 -3.37
CA SER A 25 -0.25 20.44 -3.82
C SER A 25 0.99 21.34 -3.68
N ALA A 26 1.20 22.24 -4.64
CA ALA A 26 2.20 23.30 -4.52
C ALA A 26 1.67 24.53 -3.75
N ALA A 27 0.37 24.56 -3.45
CA ALA A 27 -0.34 25.64 -2.76
C ALA A 27 -1.28 25.06 -1.69
N PRO A 28 -0.74 24.53 -0.57
CA PRO A 28 -1.54 23.86 0.46
C PRO A 28 -2.54 24.79 1.16
N GLU A 29 -2.32 26.11 1.13
CA GLU A 29 -3.20 27.14 1.67
C GLU A 29 -4.55 27.27 0.94
N THR A 30 -4.69 26.66 -0.24
CA THR A 30 -5.94 26.65 -1.01
C THR A 30 -6.88 25.49 -0.62
N ILE A 31 -6.47 24.65 0.34
CA ILE A 31 -7.20 23.48 0.80
C ILE A 31 -7.81 23.76 2.17
N HIS A 32 -9.14 23.83 2.20
CA HIS A 32 -9.94 24.17 3.37
C HIS A 32 -10.77 22.95 3.83
N THR A 33 -11.18 22.96 5.09
CA THR A 33 -12.00 21.88 5.67
C THR A 33 -13.24 22.43 6.35
N ALA A 34 -14.39 21.81 6.12
CA ALA A 34 -15.63 22.11 6.83
C ALA A 34 -16.30 20.79 7.24
N ALA A 35 -16.03 20.33 8.47
CA ALA A 35 -16.43 19.01 8.91
C ALA A 35 -16.90 18.96 10.36
N GLY A 36 -17.78 18.01 10.66
CA GLY A 36 -18.36 17.81 11.98
C GLY A 36 -19.38 18.89 12.39
N ILE A 37 -19.93 18.70 13.59
CA ILE A 37 -20.81 19.64 14.29
C ILE A 37 -20.19 20.09 15.62
N ASP A 38 -20.69 21.18 16.20
CA ASP A 38 -20.22 21.71 17.50
C ASP A 38 -20.74 20.90 18.70
N ASP A 39 -20.40 19.61 18.72
CA ASP A 39 -20.63 18.70 19.84
C ASP A 39 -19.32 17.92 20.10
N ALA A 40 -18.69 18.19 21.25
CA ALA A 40 -17.40 17.58 21.60
C ALA A 40 -17.51 16.08 21.91
N ASP A 41 -18.68 15.64 22.37
CA ASP A 41 -18.93 14.23 22.72
C ASP A 41 -19.41 13.45 21.49
N ASN A 42 -20.07 14.11 20.53
CA ASN A 42 -20.56 13.52 19.28
C ASN A 42 -20.28 14.42 18.06
N PRO A 43 -19.00 14.55 17.64
CA PRO A 43 -18.60 15.52 16.62
C PRO A 43 -19.06 15.15 15.19
N VAL A 44 -19.76 14.03 15.02
CA VAL A 44 -20.13 13.48 13.71
C VAL A 44 -21.38 14.19 13.17
N GLY A 45 -21.24 14.86 12.04
CA GLY A 45 -22.32 15.53 11.33
C GLY A 45 -21.83 16.58 10.35
N THR A 46 -22.75 17.25 9.65
CA THR A 46 -22.42 18.33 8.71
C THR A 46 -23.19 19.60 9.04
N ASP A 47 -22.47 20.71 9.14
CA ASP A 47 -23.03 22.03 9.49
C ASP A 47 -22.95 22.97 8.28
N ALA A 48 -24.11 23.41 7.79
CA ALA A 48 -24.21 24.33 6.66
C ALA A 48 -23.59 25.72 6.95
N VAL A 49 -23.67 26.20 8.20
CA VAL A 49 -23.10 27.50 8.59
C VAL A 49 -21.57 27.43 8.58
N ARG A 50 -20.98 26.32 9.05
CA ARG A 50 -19.54 26.06 8.96
C ARG A 50 -19.06 25.99 7.51
N ILE A 51 -19.80 25.30 6.65
CA ILE A 51 -19.46 25.20 5.21
C ILE A 51 -19.53 26.59 4.56
N MET A 52 -20.57 27.38 4.87
CA MET A 52 -20.71 28.76 4.41
C MET A 52 -19.54 29.65 4.87
N GLN A 53 -19.11 29.54 6.13
CA GLN A 53 -17.95 30.25 6.64
C GLN A 53 -16.67 29.87 5.88
N ALA A 54 -16.44 28.58 5.65
CA ALA A 54 -15.30 28.13 4.85
C ALA A 54 -15.36 28.64 3.40
N LEU A 55 -16.55 28.76 2.80
CA LEU A 55 -16.74 29.36 1.47
C LEU A 55 -16.35 30.84 1.43
N LEU A 56 -16.70 31.59 2.48
CA LEU A 56 -16.34 33.01 2.63
C LEU A 56 -14.83 33.18 2.86
N GLU A 57 -14.21 32.31 3.66
CA GLU A 57 -12.76 32.31 3.89
C GLU A 57 -11.96 31.91 2.64
N ALA A 58 -12.51 31.01 1.82
CA ALA A 58 -11.89 30.53 0.59
C ALA A 58 -12.19 31.41 -0.64
N ASP A 59 -12.84 32.57 -0.45
CA ASP A 59 -13.22 33.50 -1.52
C ASP A 59 -12.01 33.92 -2.38
N ASN A 60 -12.08 33.63 -3.68
CA ASN A 60 -11.06 33.89 -4.69
C ASN A 60 -11.69 34.01 -6.09
N PRO A 61 -11.09 34.76 -7.03
CA PRO A 61 -11.69 35.02 -8.35
C PRO A 61 -11.79 33.80 -9.27
N ASP A 62 -11.05 32.72 -9.02
CA ASP A 62 -10.93 31.59 -9.96
C ASP A 62 -11.98 30.49 -9.69
N GLY A 63 -12.43 30.33 -8.43
CA GLY A 63 -13.54 29.45 -8.06
C GLY A 63 -13.24 28.49 -6.91
N ILE A 64 -14.25 27.74 -6.49
CA ILE A 64 -14.20 26.81 -5.36
C ILE A 64 -14.82 25.46 -5.74
N LEU A 65 -14.07 24.37 -5.55
CA LEU A 65 -14.59 23.01 -5.66
C LEU A 65 -14.90 22.45 -4.26
N ILE A 66 -16.15 22.06 -4.03
CA ILE A 66 -16.63 21.48 -2.78
C ILE A 66 -16.68 19.96 -2.95
N LEU A 67 -15.88 19.23 -2.18
CA LEU A 67 -15.83 17.76 -2.17
C LEU A 67 -16.52 17.26 -0.90
N VAL A 68 -17.40 16.28 -1.03
CA VAL A 68 -18.26 15.77 0.04
C VAL A 68 -18.07 14.27 0.23
N ASP A 69 -18.27 13.73 1.43
CA ASP A 69 -18.18 12.28 1.70
C ASP A 69 -19.46 11.50 1.37
N LEU A 70 -20.58 11.87 1.99
CA LEU A 70 -21.85 11.14 2.00
C LEU A 70 -23.01 12.04 1.57
N GLY A 71 -24.13 11.43 1.22
CA GLY A 71 -25.27 12.13 0.61
C GLY A 71 -25.83 13.31 1.42
N SER A 72 -25.86 13.25 2.76
CA SER A 72 -26.32 14.36 3.60
C SER A 72 -25.40 15.60 3.54
N ALA A 73 -24.11 15.41 3.29
CA ALA A 73 -23.18 16.52 3.11
C ALA A 73 -23.48 17.34 1.84
N ILE A 74 -24.09 16.71 0.81
CA ILE A 74 -24.56 17.41 -0.39
C ILE A 74 -25.65 18.42 -0.02
N LEU A 75 -26.63 18.02 0.79
CA LEU A 75 -27.71 18.89 1.23
C LEU A 75 -27.19 20.03 2.11
N SER A 76 -26.26 19.74 3.03
CA SER A 76 -25.60 20.77 3.84
C SER A 76 -24.80 21.77 2.98
N ALA A 77 -24.08 21.29 1.95
CA ALA A 77 -23.35 22.16 1.03
C ALA A 77 -24.28 23.01 0.14
N GLN A 78 -25.39 22.44 -0.35
CA GLN A 78 -26.42 23.19 -1.08
C GLN A 78 -27.04 24.27 -0.19
N THR A 79 -27.38 23.93 1.05
CA THR A 79 -27.91 24.89 2.03
C THR A 79 -26.89 25.98 2.32
N ALA A 80 -25.60 25.65 2.44
CA ALA A 80 -24.53 26.64 2.62
C ALA A 80 -24.43 27.62 1.45
N LEU A 81 -24.61 27.15 0.20
CA LEU A 81 -24.64 28.00 -0.99
C LEU A 81 -25.89 28.90 -1.02
N ASP A 82 -27.04 28.40 -0.58
CA ASP A 82 -28.29 29.17 -0.48
C ASP A 82 -28.22 30.26 0.61
N LEU A 83 -27.37 30.06 1.63
CA LEU A 83 -27.13 31.02 2.71
C LEU A 83 -26.13 32.13 2.34
N LEU A 84 -25.42 32.02 1.22
CA LEU A 84 -24.51 33.07 0.77
C LEU A 84 -25.27 34.28 0.23
N ASP A 85 -24.93 35.46 0.73
CA ASP A 85 -25.52 36.73 0.27
C ASP A 85 -24.96 37.21 -1.09
N ASP A 86 -23.81 36.69 -1.53
CA ASP A 86 -23.14 37.08 -2.78
C ASP A 86 -23.41 36.07 -3.93
N PRO A 87 -24.26 36.43 -4.92
CA PRO A 87 -24.53 35.56 -6.06
C PRO A 87 -23.31 35.28 -6.94
N ALA A 88 -22.33 36.20 -6.97
CA ALA A 88 -21.13 36.04 -7.77
C ALA A 88 -20.23 34.94 -7.18
N LEU A 89 -20.12 34.86 -5.86
CA LEU A 89 -19.45 33.77 -5.13
C LEU A 89 -20.17 32.43 -5.35
N THR A 90 -21.50 32.40 -5.25
CA THR A 90 -22.26 31.16 -5.47
C THR A 90 -22.08 30.61 -6.89
N ALA A 91 -22.03 31.47 -7.91
CA ALA A 91 -21.89 31.06 -9.31
C ALA A 91 -20.53 30.41 -9.65
N ARG A 92 -19.51 30.61 -8.83
CA ARG A 92 -18.14 30.08 -8.98
C ARG A 92 -17.81 28.96 -8.01
N CYS A 93 -18.82 28.47 -7.27
CA CYS A 93 -18.73 27.30 -6.43
C CYS A 93 -19.33 26.07 -7.15
N ARG A 94 -18.70 24.91 -7.00
CA ARG A 94 -19.20 23.65 -7.57
C ARG A 94 -19.12 22.50 -6.58
N ILE A 95 -20.24 21.82 -6.33
CA ILE A 95 -20.26 20.57 -5.57
C ILE A 95 -19.84 19.42 -6.48
N SER A 96 -18.86 18.63 -6.05
CA SER A 96 -18.30 17.51 -6.79
C SER A 96 -18.94 16.19 -6.36
N ALA A 97 -19.21 15.32 -7.33
CA ALA A 97 -19.66 13.94 -7.10
C ALA A 97 -18.49 12.94 -7.01
N ALA A 98 -17.25 13.45 -6.95
CA ALA A 98 -16.04 12.65 -6.87
C ALA A 98 -15.96 11.83 -5.57
N PRO A 99 -15.31 10.65 -5.58
CA PRO A 99 -14.91 9.99 -4.33
C PRO A 99 -14.03 10.94 -3.51
N LEU A 100 -14.36 11.15 -2.24
CA LEU A 100 -13.78 12.25 -1.45
C LEU A 100 -12.24 12.20 -1.40
N VAL A 101 -11.64 11.03 -1.13
CA VAL A 101 -10.18 10.90 -0.95
C VAL A 101 -9.45 11.07 -2.28
N GLU A 102 -9.72 10.21 -3.26
CA GLU A 102 -9.05 10.21 -4.56
C GLU A 102 -9.36 11.50 -5.34
N GLY A 103 -10.59 11.98 -5.24
CA GLY A 103 -11.04 13.22 -5.84
C GLY A 103 -10.34 14.45 -5.26
N ALA A 104 -10.14 14.52 -3.95
CA ALA A 104 -9.41 15.61 -3.31
C ALA A 104 -7.95 15.69 -3.76
N ILE A 105 -7.27 14.54 -3.86
CA ILE A 105 -5.88 14.50 -4.31
C ILE A 105 -5.78 14.94 -5.77
N SER A 106 -6.64 14.40 -6.64
CA SER A 106 -6.65 14.73 -8.07
C SER A 106 -7.00 16.20 -8.31
N ALA A 107 -7.98 16.73 -7.56
CA ALA A 107 -8.35 18.14 -7.59
C ALA A 107 -7.20 19.04 -7.10
N ALA A 108 -6.50 18.67 -6.03
CA ALA A 108 -5.43 19.48 -5.47
C ALA A 108 -4.23 19.60 -6.43
N VAL A 109 -3.90 18.51 -7.12
CA VAL A 109 -2.86 18.51 -8.16
C VAL A 109 -3.29 19.34 -9.37
N ALA A 110 -4.51 19.14 -9.86
CA ALA A 110 -5.04 19.91 -10.99
C ALA A 110 -5.12 21.41 -10.67
N ALA A 111 -5.63 21.78 -9.48
CA ALA A 111 -5.71 23.17 -9.04
C ALA A 111 -4.31 23.81 -8.91
N SER A 112 -3.36 23.10 -8.30
CA SER A 112 -1.95 23.55 -8.18
C SER A 112 -1.29 23.80 -9.52
N SER A 113 -1.72 23.09 -10.56
CA SER A 113 -1.23 23.25 -11.92
C SER A 113 -1.82 24.47 -12.65
N GLY A 114 -2.78 25.17 -12.04
CA GLY A 114 -3.45 26.34 -12.61
C GLY A 114 -4.63 26.00 -13.52
N ALA A 115 -5.16 24.77 -13.44
CA ALA A 115 -6.34 24.36 -14.19
C ALA A 115 -7.59 25.12 -13.75
N ASP A 116 -8.54 25.29 -14.68
CA ASP A 116 -9.83 25.92 -14.40
C ASP A 116 -10.78 25.01 -13.60
N LEU A 117 -11.85 25.59 -13.05
CA LEU A 117 -12.79 24.87 -12.18
C LEU A 117 -13.43 23.66 -12.87
N GLU A 118 -13.69 23.74 -14.17
CA GLU A 118 -14.28 22.65 -14.95
C GLU A 118 -13.31 21.47 -15.06
N THR A 119 -12.06 21.74 -15.39
CA THR A 119 -10.99 20.74 -15.48
C THR A 119 -10.72 20.11 -14.12
N VAL A 120 -10.59 20.93 -13.06
CA VAL A 120 -10.38 20.43 -11.69
C VAL A 120 -11.54 19.52 -11.25
N ALA A 121 -12.80 19.90 -11.53
CA ALA A 121 -13.97 19.07 -11.21
C ALA A 121 -14.01 17.75 -12.00
N ARG A 122 -13.61 17.79 -13.28
CA ARG A 122 -13.51 16.60 -14.14
C ARG A 122 -12.46 15.63 -13.62
N GLU A 123 -11.25 16.11 -13.32
CA GLU A 123 -10.18 15.28 -12.75
C GLU A 123 -10.59 14.70 -11.40
N ALA A 124 -11.26 15.46 -10.54
CA ALA A 124 -11.77 14.93 -9.28
C ALA A 124 -12.74 13.75 -9.52
N THR A 125 -13.70 13.92 -10.44
CA THR A 125 -14.74 12.92 -10.70
C THR A 125 -14.18 11.65 -11.34
N GLN A 126 -13.13 11.78 -12.17
CA GLN A 126 -12.48 10.66 -12.85
C GLN A 126 -11.50 9.88 -11.95
N ALA A 127 -11.25 10.35 -10.72
CA ALA A 127 -10.25 9.76 -9.82
C ALA A 127 -10.54 8.30 -9.42
N LEU A 128 -11.81 7.87 -9.46
CA LEU A 128 -12.19 6.48 -9.20
C LEU A 128 -11.68 5.50 -10.28
N ALA A 129 -11.53 5.97 -11.52
CA ALA A 129 -11.27 5.12 -12.67
C ALA A 129 -9.95 4.32 -12.53
N ALA A 130 -8.94 4.91 -11.91
CA ALA A 130 -7.66 4.23 -11.67
C ALA A 130 -7.80 3.02 -10.74
N LYS A 131 -8.60 3.14 -9.68
CA LYS A 131 -8.89 2.04 -8.74
C LYS A 131 -9.72 0.96 -9.42
N GLN A 132 -10.75 1.34 -10.18
CA GLN A 132 -11.57 0.39 -10.96
C GLN A 132 -10.74 -0.40 -11.96
N ALA A 133 -9.90 0.28 -12.75
CA ALA A 133 -9.01 -0.37 -13.69
C ALA A 133 -8.00 -1.31 -13.00
N SER A 134 -7.53 -0.96 -11.80
CA SER A 134 -6.63 -1.82 -11.01
C SER A 134 -7.32 -3.06 -10.45
N LEU A 135 -8.63 -2.98 -10.20
CA LEU A 135 -9.46 -4.09 -9.75
C LEU A 135 -10.07 -4.90 -10.90
N GLY A 136 -9.84 -4.50 -12.16
CA GLY A 136 -10.46 -5.14 -13.32
C GLY A 136 -11.95 -4.87 -13.47
N GLU A 137 -12.48 -3.83 -12.81
CA GLU A 137 -13.89 -3.44 -12.93
C GLU A 137 -14.10 -2.63 -14.24
N GLU A 138 -14.73 -3.26 -15.23
CA GLU A 138 -15.22 -2.54 -16.42
C GLU A 138 -16.58 -1.90 -16.11
N ASN A 139 -16.62 -0.59 -15.89
CA ASN A 139 -17.89 0.14 -15.78
C ASN A 139 -18.11 1.06 -17.00
N PRO A 140 -19.10 0.78 -17.86
CA PRO A 140 -19.48 1.66 -18.95
C PRO A 140 -20.51 2.68 -18.45
N LEU A 141 -20.07 3.76 -17.79
CA LEU A 141 -20.90 4.97 -17.67
C LEU A 141 -20.46 6.00 -18.73
N PRO A 142 -21.39 6.54 -19.54
CA PRO A 142 -21.05 7.45 -20.61
C PRO A 142 -20.78 8.85 -20.03
N CYS A 143 -19.54 9.30 -20.05
CA CYS A 143 -19.24 10.72 -19.99
C CYS A 143 -19.86 11.38 -21.23
N ALA A 144 -20.92 12.14 -21.04
CA ALA A 144 -21.51 12.96 -22.09
C ALA A 144 -20.51 14.04 -22.55
N ALA A 145 -20.23 14.02 -23.85
CA ALA A 145 -19.72 15.09 -24.70
C ALA A 145 -18.54 15.92 -24.17
N GLY A 146 -17.33 15.42 -24.42
CA GLY A 146 -16.07 16.16 -24.42
C GLY A 146 -14.95 15.18 -24.72
N GLU A 147 -14.39 15.24 -25.93
CA GLU A 147 -13.31 14.36 -26.39
C GLU A 147 -12.14 14.38 -25.39
N GLY A 148 -11.89 13.29 -24.65
CA GLY A 148 -10.71 13.23 -23.76
C GLY A 148 -10.67 12.23 -22.61
N ALA A 149 -11.53 11.21 -22.54
CA ALA A 149 -11.55 10.30 -21.37
C ALA A 149 -11.69 8.82 -21.74
N ARG A 150 -10.80 8.31 -22.59
CA ARG A 150 -10.47 6.88 -22.69
C ARG A 150 -8.99 6.74 -22.99
N VAL A 151 -8.27 5.93 -22.22
CA VAL A 151 -7.02 5.33 -22.67
C VAL A 151 -7.40 4.43 -23.84
N LYS A 152 -7.19 4.90 -25.07
CA LYS A 152 -7.43 4.11 -26.27
C LYS A 152 -6.35 3.05 -26.36
N THR A 153 -6.74 1.78 -26.36
CA THR A 153 -5.93 0.72 -26.97
C THR A 153 -5.92 0.99 -28.49
N VAL A 154 -4.72 1.12 -29.04
CA VAL A 154 -4.28 1.82 -30.27
C VAL A 154 -5.16 1.59 -31.53
N PRO A 155 -5.40 2.65 -32.35
CA PRO A 155 -4.59 2.92 -33.55
C PRO A 155 -3.71 4.18 -33.40
N ASP A 156 -2.60 4.26 -34.16
CA ASP A 156 -1.51 5.26 -34.12
C ASP A 156 -1.92 6.75 -34.23
N ASP A 157 -3.20 7.06 -34.42
CA ASP A 157 -3.69 8.39 -34.81
C ASP A 157 -3.63 9.48 -33.72
N ASN A 158 -3.24 9.14 -32.48
CA ASN A 158 -3.21 10.11 -31.38
C ASN A 158 -1.81 10.43 -30.86
N ILE A 159 -0.77 9.72 -31.32
CA ILE A 159 0.62 10.03 -30.96
C ILE A 159 1.03 11.26 -31.77
N PRO A 160 1.42 12.37 -31.13
CA PRO A 160 1.89 13.54 -31.85
C PRO A 160 3.09 13.19 -32.74
N SER A 161 3.13 13.69 -33.98
CA SER A 161 4.24 13.45 -34.91
C SER A 161 5.52 14.22 -34.57
N GLY A 162 5.52 14.93 -33.44
CA GLY A 162 6.65 15.72 -32.96
C GLY A 162 7.75 14.88 -32.32
N ASP A 163 8.68 15.57 -31.65
CA ASP A 163 9.83 14.93 -31.02
C ASP A 163 9.40 14.04 -29.84
N SER A 164 10.16 12.98 -29.59
CA SER A 164 9.92 12.08 -28.47
C SER A 164 11.19 11.76 -27.70
N THR A 165 11.01 11.36 -26.44
CA THR A 165 12.10 10.88 -25.60
C THR A 165 11.62 9.70 -24.77
N THR A 166 12.45 8.64 -24.76
CA THR A 166 12.21 7.44 -23.96
C THR A 166 13.16 7.38 -22.77
N ILE A 167 12.61 7.02 -21.62
CA ILE A 167 13.34 6.69 -20.39
C ILE A 167 13.01 5.27 -19.94
N THR A 168 13.86 4.71 -19.09
CA THR A 168 13.52 3.53 -18.28
C THR A 168 13.13 4.02 -16.89
N LEU A 169 11.97 3.59 -16.39
CA LEU A 169 11.48 4.02 -15.10
C LEU A 169 12.27 3.33 -13.97
N THR A 170 12.94 4.12 -13.14
CA THR A 170 13.78 3.63 -12.03
C THR A 170 13.12 3.73 -10.66
N ASN A 171 11.93 4.35 -10.56
CA ASN A 171 11.16 4.41 -9.32
C ASN A 171 10.75 3.01 -8.89
N ARG A 172 11.15 2.60 -7.68
CA ARG A 172 10.87 1.27 -7.12
C ARG A 172 9.38 0.90 -7.18
N ASP A 173 8.52 1.84 -6.80
CA ASP A 173 7.07 1.65 -6.73
C ASP A 173 6.37 2.09 -8.04
N GLY A 174 7.12 2.34 -9.12
CA GLY A 174 6.62 2.80 -10.41
C GLY A 174 6.21 4.28 -10.42
N LEU A 175 5.42 4.71 -11.42
CA LEU A 175 4.94 6.09 -11.55
C LEU A 175 3.68 6.29 -10.70
N HIS A 176 3.82 6.14 -9.38
CA HIS A 176 2.73 6.30 -8.42
C HIS A 176 2.34 7.77 -8.21
N ALA A 177 1.35 8.03 -7.36
CA ALA A 177 0.70 9.34 -7.21
C ALA A 177 1.67 10.54 -7.04
N ARG A 178 2.76 10.38 -6.28
CA ARG A 178 3.71 11.47 -6.00
C ARG A 178 4.65 11.79 -7.18
N PRO A 179 5.41 10.84 -7.75
CA PRO A 179 6.13 11.00 -9.01
C PRO A 179 5.25 11.53 -10.14
N ALA A 180 4.04 10.99 -10.27
CA ALA A 180 3.08 11.41 -11.29
C ALA A 180 2.63 12.86 -11.08
N ALA A 181 2.31 13.27 -9.85
CA ALA A 181 1.93 14.65 -9.55
C ALA A 181 3.06 15.64 -9.84
N ARG A 182 4.30 15.27 -9.54
CA ARG A 182 5.48 16.09 -9.88
C ARG A 182 5.71 16.21 -11.38
N LEU A 183 5.52 15.10 -12.10
CA LEU A 183 5.58 15.09 -13.56
C LEU A 183 4.53 16.05 -14.14
N VAL A 184 3.27 15.93 -13.69
CA VAL A 184 2.18 16.84 -14.11
C VAL A 184 2.53 18.29 -13.81
N ALA A 185 2.96 18.60 -12.59
CA ALA A 185 3.32 19.95 -12.17
C ALA A 185 4.43 20.56 -13.05
N ALA A 186 5.44 19.76 -13.41
CA ALA A 186 6.55 20.23 -14.25
C ALA A 186 6.18 20.35 -15.73
N LEU A 187 5.24 19.53 -16.22
CA LEU A 187 4.82 19.55 -17.63
C LEU A 187 3.71 20.56 -17.93
N THR A 188 2.95 20.99 -16.92
CA THR A 188 1.81 21.90 -17.10
C THR A 188 2.16 23.27 -17.69
N PRO A 189 3.29 23.93 -17.33
CA PRO A 189 3.64 25.24 -17.89
C PRO A 189 3.83 25.24 -19.42
N TYR A 190 4.09 24.08 -20.02
CA TYR A 190 4.32 23.96 -21.46
C TYR A 190 3.00 23.94 -22.24
N ARG A 191 2.95 24.63 -23.39
CA ARG A 191 1.79 24.65 -24.29
C ARG A 191 1.76 23.46 -25.25
N ALA A 192 2.88 22.79 -25.46
CA ALA A 192 2.97 21.59 -26.26
C ALA A 192 1.95 20.54 -25.81
N ARG A 193 1.50 19.76 -26.80
CA ARG A 193 0.71 18.56 -26.60
C ARG A 193 1.65 17.46 -26.13
N LEU A 194 1.41 16.91 -24.94
CA LEU A 194 2.31 15.99 -24.26
C LEU A 194 1.61 14.65 -23.98
N ILE A 195 1.98 13.60 -24.72
CA ILE A 195 1.40 12.26 -24.56
C ILE A 195 2.48 11.29 -24.08
N LEU A 196 2.25 10.67 -22.93
CA LEU A 196 3.07 9.57 -22.44
C LEU A 196 2.55 8.24 -22.95
N THR A 197 3.48 7.34 -23.27
CA THR A 197 3.20 5.96 -23.67
C THR A 197 4.03 4.98 -22.84
N CYS A 198 3.40 3.88 -22.44
CA CYS A 198 4.02 2.78 -21.70
C CYS A 198 3.42 1.47 -22.22
N GLY A 199 4.20 0.72 -23.00
CA GLY A 199 3.67 -0.43 -23.74
C GLY A 199 2.63 -0.01 -24.78
N ASP A 200 1.43 -0.56 -24.66
CA ASP A 200 0.26 -0.30 -25.50
C ASP A 200 -0.65 0.83 -24.99
N LYS A 201 -0.35 1.37 -23.80
CA LYS A 201 -1.17 2.39 -23.13
C LYS A 201 -0.65 3.79 -23.39
N GLN A 202 -1.57 4.75 -23.44
CA GLN A 202 -1.29 6.17 -23.66
C GLN A 202 -2.01 7.03 -22.61
N ALA A 203 -1.38 8.13 -22.20
CA ALA A 203 -1.94 9.07 -21.24
C ALA A 203 -1.48 10.51 -21.53
N ASP A 204 -2.35 11.48 -21.24
CA ASP A 204 -1.95 12.88 -21.19
C ASP A 204 -0.96 13.11 -20.04
N GLY A 205 0.21 13.68 -20.35
CA GLY A 205 1.25 13.99 -19.36
C GLY A 205 0.87 15.05 -18.33
N LYS A 206 -0.27 15.73 -18.52
CA LYS A 206 -0.83 16.73 -17.61
C LYS A 206 -2.03 16.22 -16.80
N SER A 207 -2.45 14.96 -16.99
CA SER A 207 -3.55 14.35 -16.21
C SER A 207 -3.02 13.27 -15.28
N LEU A 208 -3.08 13.52 -13.97
CA LEU A 208 -2.69 12.56 -12.94
C LEU A 208 -3.47 11.24 -13.07
N ASN A 209 -4.76 11.32 -13.37
CA ASN A 209 -5.63 10.15 -13.51
C ASN A 209 -5.23 9.29 -14.69
N GLN A 210 -4.96 9.90 -15.85
CA GLN A 210 -4.53 9.14 -17.03
C GLN A 210 -3.15 8.51 -16.81
N LEU A 211 -2.23 9.22 -16.14
CA LEU A 211 -0.94 8.66 -15.78
C LEU A 211 -1.07 7.45 -14.85
N ALA A 212 -1.99 7.49 -13.88
CA ALA A 212 -2.27 6.35 -13.01
C ALA A 212 -2.80 5.13 -13.81
N LEU A 213 -3.58 5.36 -14.88
CA LEU A 213 -4.09 4.30 -15.75
C LEU A 213 -3.01 3.63 -16.61
N LEU A 214 -1.85 4.27 -16.84
CA LEU A 214 -0.71 3.61 -17.48
C LEU A 214 -0.24 2.39 -16.68
N GLN A 215 -0.38 2.44 -15.35
CA GLN A 215 0.15 1.43 -14.42
C GLN A 215 1.64 1.14 -14.67
N ALA A 216 2.42 2.18 -14.95
CA ALA A 216 3.84 2.06 -15.29
C ALA A 216 4.67 1.63 -14.06
N ARG A 217 5.44 0.56 -14.22
CA ARG A 217 6.20 -0.12 -13.16
C ARG A 217 7.70 0.12 -13.31
N HIS A 218 8.44 -0.18 -12.24
CA HIS A 218 9.90 -0.21 -12.27
C HIS A 218 10.40 -1.07 -13.44
N GLY A 219 11.31 -0.52 -14.25
CA GLY A 219 11.88 -1.17 -15.44
C GLY A 219 11.09 -0.95 -16.73
N ASP A 220 9.87 -0.42 -16.66
CA ASP A 220 9.09 -0.11 -17.85
C ASP A 220 9.71 1.03 -18.67
N ARG A 221 9.49 1.00 -19.98
CA ARG A 221 9.90 2.07 -20.89
C ARG A 221 8.79 3.10 -21.03
N LEU A 222 9.06 4.30 -20.53
CA LEU A 222 8.17 5.45 -20.68
C LEU A 222 8.65 6.32 -21.85
N THR A 223 7.78 6.58 -22.82
CA THR A 223 8.09 7.50 -23.92
C THR A 223 7.13 8.69 -23.87
N LEU A 224 7.70 9.89 -23.68
CA LEU A 224 6.97 11.15 -23.80
C LEU A 224 7.10 11.64 -25.26
N HIS A 225 5.96 11.86 -25.89
CA HIS A 225 5.83 12.47 -27.21
C HIS A 225 5.34 13.91 -27.04
N ALA A 226 6.03 14.85 -27.69
CA ALA A 226 5.75 16.27 -27.55
C ALA A 226 5.60 16.92 -28.93
N ASP A 227 4.55 17.71 -29.11
CA ASP A 227 4.29 18.47 -30.35
C ASP A 227 3.86 19.90 -30.02
N GLY A 228 4.56 20.88 -30.60
CA GLY A 228 4.41 22.30 -30.34
C GLY A 228 5.75 23.05 -30.19
N ASP A 229 5.67 24.37 -30.11
CA ASP A 229 6.84 25.26 -30.14
C ASP A 229 7.80 25.10 -28.94
N ASP A 230 7.29 24.64 -27.79
CA ASP A 230 8.06 24.38 -26.58
C ASP A 230 8.29 22.89 -26.29
N ALA A 231 8.05 22.02 -27.30
CA ALA A 231 8.23 20.57 -27.19
C ALA A 231 9.64 20.17 -26.73
N ALA A 232 10.68 20.79 -27.29
CA ALA A 232 12.06 20.49 -26.93
C ALA A 232 12.37 20.80 -25.45
N ALA A 233 11.79 21.88 -24.91
CA ALA A 233 11.95 22.26 -23.51
C ALA A 233 11.19 21.29 -22.59
N ALA A 234 9.97 20.90 -22.96
CA ALA A 234 9.18 19.92 -22.22
C ALA A 234 9.87 18.54 -22.14
N LEU A 235 10.42 18.05 -23.26
CA LEU A 235 11.19 16.81 -23.30
C LEU A 235 12.46 16.89 -22.44
N GLN A 236 13.11 18.05 -22.40
CA GLN A 236 14.28 18.26 -21.55
C GLN A 236 13.92 18.23 -20.06
N THR A 237 12.86 18.92 -19.65
CA THR A 237 12.36 18.85 -18.26
C THR A 237 11.96 17.43 -17.87
N PHE A 238 11.35 16.67 -18.78
CA PHE A 238 11.05 15.26 -18.54
C PHE A 238 12.31 14.42 -18.29
N ARG A 239 13.38 14.62 -19.07
CA ARG A 239 14.68 13.95 -18.84
C ARG A 239 15.30 14.31 -17.50
N GLU A 240 15.24 15.58 -17.12
CA GLU A 240 15.79 16.06 -15.85
C GLU A 240 15.03 15.49 -14.66
N LEU A 241 13.70 15.45 -14.73
CA LEU A 241 12.88 14.78 -13.72
C LEU A 241 13.18 13.29 -13.64
N ALA A 242 13.29 12.61 -14.78
CA ALA A 242 13.63 11.19 -14.81
C ALA A 242 15.01 10.91 -14.19
N ALA A 243 16.02 11.75 -14.50
CA ALA A 243 17.34 11.66 -13.90
C ALA A 243 17.33 11.92 -12.39
N ALA A 244 16.40 12.74 -11.91
CA ALA A 244 16.15 12.98 -10.50
C ALA A 244 15.16 11.96 -9.87
N ASN A 245 14.85 10.85 -10.56
CA ASN A 245 13.90 9.83 -10.12
C ASN A 245 12.50 10.39 -9.78
N PHE A 246 12.06 11.43 -10.51
CA PHE A 246 10.86 12.22 -10.26
C PHE A 246 10.80 12.78 -8.82
N GLY A 247 11.99 12.97 -8.25
CA GLY A 247 12.27 13.40 -6.89
C GLY A 247 11.86 12.42 -5.80
N ASP A 248 11.55 11.16 -6.14
CA ASP A 248 11.69 10.10 -5.15
C ASP A 248 13.16 10.00 -4.75
N PRO A 249 13.46 9.71 -3.47
CA PRO A 249 14.84 9.50 -3.06
C PRO A 249 15.48 8.44 -3.97
N PRO A 250 16.72 8.66 -4.46
CA PRO A 250 17.40 7.65 -5.26
C PRO A 250 17.47 6.36 -4.44
N ASP A 251 17.32 5.23 -5.12
CA ASP A 251 17.68 3.95 -4.52
C ASP A 251 19.15 4.06 -4.14
N SER A 252 19.39 4.17 -2.83
CA SER A 252 20.74 4.13 -2.31
C SER A 252 21.18 2.70 -2.60
N GLY A 253 22.01 2.52 -3.63
CA GLY A 253 22.57 1.23 -4.06
C GLY A 253 23.47 0.55 -3.03
N ASP A 254 23.40 0.98 -1.77
CA ASP A 254 23.91 0.29 -0.61
C ASP A 254 22.68 -0.24 0.14
N GLY A 255 22.60 -1.56 0.32
CA GLY A 255 21.49 -2.29 0.94
C GLY A 255 21.08 -1.80 2.34
N HIS A 256 20.45 -0.64 2.40
CA HIS A 256 19.82 -0.03 3.56
C HIS A 256 18.30 -0.02 3.37
N LEU A 257 17.74 -1.20 3.14
CA LEU A 257 16.39 -1.49 3.65
C LEU A 257 16.59 -2.15 5.00
N LEU A 258 16.89 -1.33 6.00
CA LEU A 258 16.95 -1.78 7.38
C LEU A 258 15.76 -1.19 8.11
N ALA A 259 14.92 -2.11 8.56
CA ALA A 259 13.60 -1.89 9.10
C ALA A 259 13.51 -0.79 10.16
N ARG A 260 12.32 -0.18 10.22
CA ARG A 260 11.92 0.73 11.29
C ARG A 260 11.80 -0.04 12.60
N ALA A 261 12.79 0.10 13.48
CA ALA A 261 12.72 -0.35 14.86
C ALA A 261 11.73 0.51 15.68
N THR A 262 10.85 -0.13 16.45
CA THR A 262 10.05 0.48 17.54
C THR A 262 10.97 0.84 18.72
N PRO A 263 10.73 1.92 19.49
CA PRO A 263 11.71 2.45 20.43
C PRO A 263 11.74 1.67 21.75
N ALA A 264 12.94 1.27 22.18
CA ALA A 264 13.27 1.01 23.59
C ALA A 264 14.80 1.08 23.84
N THR A 265 15.20 2.14 24.55
CA THR A 265 16.33 2.35 25.49
C THR A 265 17.78 1.89 25.21
N ALA A 266 18.09 1.02 24.25
CA ALA A 266 19.48 0.63 23.93
C ALA A 266 19.87 0.98 22.48
N ALA A 267 20.98 1.70 22.29
CA ALA A 267 21.46 2.13 20.98
C ALA A 267 21.96 0.98 20.08
N THR A 268 22.29 -0.18 20.67
CA THR A 268 22.94 -1.30 19.97
C THR A 268 22.55 -2.62 20.62
N ILE A 269 22.28 -3.65 19.81
CA ILE A 269 21.99 -5.02 20.25
C ILE A 269 23.23 -5.87 19.95
N ARG A 270 23.67 -6.70 20.91
CA ARG A 270 24.76 -7.67 20.72
C ARG A 270 24.34 -9.00 21.31
N ALA A 271 24.31 -10.05 20.50
CA ALA A 271 23.98 -11.39 20.95
C ALA A 271 24.40 -12.45 19.91
N ALA A 272 24.34 -13.71 20.33
CA ALA A 272 24.56 -14.85 19.45
C ALA A 272 23.42 -15.00 18.43
N VAL A 273 23.76 -15.41 17.22
CA VAL A 273 22.82 -15.79 16.17
C VAL A 273 22.21 -17.14 16.51
N TRP A 274 20.91 -17.24 16.31
CA TRP A 274 20.19 -18.50 16.23
C TRP A 274 19.42 -18.54 14.91
N ARG A 275 19.73 -19.52 14.08
CA ARG A 275 19.09 -19.73 12.79
C ARG A 275 17.79 -20.48 12.96
N CYS A 276 16.77 -19.97 12.28
CA CYS A 276 15.46 -20.59 12.21
C CYS A 276 15.10 -20.82 10.76
N ASP A 277 15.58 -21.91 10.18
CA ASP A 277 15.08 -22.36 8.89
C ASP A 277 13.90 -23.32 9.12
N PRO A 278 12.76 -23.14 8.42
CA PRO A 278 11.67 -24.09 8.53
C PRO A 278 12.14 -25.47 8.07
N PRO A 279 11.87 -26.55 8.83
CA PRO A 279 12.27 -27.88 8.43
C PRO A 279 11.58 -28.24 7.11
N GLN A 280 12.35 -28.70 6.13
CA GLN A 280 11.77 -29.22 4.88
C GLN A 280 11.48 -30.71 5.06
N HIS A 281 10.21 -31.08 4.99
CA HIS A 281 9.78 -32.46 5.07
C HIS A 281 9.59 -33.06 3.67
N ASP A 282 10.26 -34.18 3.38
CA ASP A 282 10.03 -34.93 2.15
C ASP A 282 8.70 -35.69 2.26
N THR A 283 7.64 -35.11 1.71
CA THR A 283 6.27 -35.66 1.76
C THR A 283 6.14 -37.02 1.06
N ARG A 284 7.06 -37.39 0.18
CA ARG A 284 7.08 -38.71 -0.45
C ARG A 284 7.47 -39.82 0.52
N THR A 285 8.17 -39.44 1.60
CA THR A 285 8.58 -40.36 2.67
C THR A 285 7.58 -40.42 3.82
N LEU A 286 6.69 -39.43 3.91
CA LEU A 286 5.61 -39.38 4.89
C LEU A 286 4.42 -40.21 4.40
N HIS A 287 3.77 -40.93 5.31
CA HIS A 287 2.54 -41.63 5.04
C HIS A 287 1.46 -41.18 6.03
N ALA A 288 0.47 -40.45 5.53
CA ALA A 288 -0.66 -39.97 6.32
C ALA A 288 -1.95 -40.44 5.67
N ASP A 289 -2.63 -41.39 6.30
CA ASP A 289 -4.01 -41.70 5.96
C ASP A 289 -4.95 -40.55 6.38
N ARG A 290 -6.23 -40.65 6.03
CA ARG A 290 -7.21 -39.60 6.33
C ARG A 290 -7.30 -39.28 7.82
N ALA A 291 -7.18 -40.29 8.68
CA ALA A 291 -7.32 -40.13 10.12
C ALA A 291 -6.09 -39.43 10.70
N ALA A 292 -4.89 -39.89 10.36
CA ALA A 292 -3.63 -39.27 10.78
C ALA A 292 -3.51 -37.81 10.31
N PHE A 293 -3.91 -37.53 9.06
CA PHE A 293 -3.96 -36.16 8.55
C PHE A 293 -4.95 -35.28 9.33
N SER A 294 -6.16 -35.78 9.57
CA SER A 294 -7.19 -35.03 10.31
C SER A 294 -6.75 -34.77 11.76
N GLU A 295 -6.06 -35.71 12.40
CA GLU A 295 -5.50 -35.56 13.75
C GLU A 295 -4.41 -34.48 13.78
N ALA A 296 -3.49 -34.48 12.81
CA ALA A 296 -2.45 -33.45 12.69
C ALA A 296 -3.05 -32.05 12.49
N VAL A 297 -4.03 -31.91 11.60
CA VAL A 297 -4.77 -30.64 11.40
C VAL A 297 -5.46 -30.19 12.68
N THR A 298 -6.14 -31.10 13.38
CA THR A 298 -6.84 -30.80 14.63
C THR A 298 -5.86 -30.30 15.71
N ALA A 299 -4.67 -30.89 15.78
CA ALA A 299 -3.63 -30.45 16.69
C ALA A 299 -3.11 -29.04 16.35
N VAL A 300 -2.92 -28.71 15.05
CA VAL A 300 -2.55 -27.34 14.64
C VAL A 300 -3.67 -26.35 14.97
N ALA A 301 -4.92 -26.69 14.69
CA ALA A 301 -6.07 -25.83 15.02
C ALA A 301 -6.14 -25.51 16.52
N ALA A 302 -5.95 -26.51 17.39
CA ALA A 302 -5.90 -26.32 18.84
C ALA A 302 -4.72 -25.42 19.29
N ARG A 303 -3.57 -25.49 18.61
CA ARG A 303 -2.43 -24.59 18.86
C ARG A 303 -2.77 -23.15 18.48
N LEU A 304 -3.42 -22.94 17.34
CA LEU A 304 -3.86 -21.61 16.89
C LEU A 304 -4.87 -21.00 17.86
N GLU A 305 -5.86 -21.76 18.32
CA GLU A 305 -6.84 -21.30 19.32
C GLU A 305 -6.17 -20.93 20.65
N THR A 306 -5.22 -21.76 21.10
CA THR A 306 -4.44 -21.47 22.32
C THR A 306 -3.64 -20.17 22.18
N LEU A 307 -3.05 -19.92 21.00
CA LEU A 307 -2.31 -18.70 20.72
C LEU A 307 -3.21 -17.49 20.60
N GLN A 308 -4.35 -17.62 19.91
CA GLN A 308 -5.37 -16.57 19.85
C GLN A 308 -5.73 -16.10 21.25
N ASN A 309 -6.11 -17.03 22.13
CA ASN A 309 -6.49 -16.69 23.52
C ASN A 309 -5.37 -15.98 24.27
N LYS A 310 -4.11 -16.44 24.13
CA LYS A 310 -2.94 -15.83 24.78
C LYS A 310 -2.62 -14.44 24.24
N ILE A 311 -2.68 -14.26 22.92
CA ILE A 311 -2.37 -13.00 22.25
C ILE A 311 -3.48 -11.99 22.48
N THR A 312 -4.75 -12.38 22.39
CA THR A 312 -5.89 -11.53 22.76
C THR A 312 -5.76 -11.01 24.18
N ALA A 313 -5.42 -11.88 25.14
CA ALA A 313 -5.26 -11.48 26.55
C ALA A 313 -4.07 -10.52 26.78
N ARG A 314 -3.01 -10.61 25.97
CA ARG A 314 -1.78 -9.83 26.17
C ARG A 314 -1.72 -8.55 25.33
N LEU A 315 -2.25 -8.59 24.11
CA LEU A 315 -2.07 -7.56 23.07
C LEU A 315 -3.39 -7.01 22.52
N GLY A 316 -4.55 -7.56 22.92
CA GLY A 316 -5.87 -7.09 22.49
C GLY A 316 -6.51 -7.94 21.38
N ALA A 317 -7.81 -7.75 21.16
CA ALA A 317 -8.63 -8.54 20.24
C ALA A 317 -8.10 -8.52 18.79
N ASP A 318 -7.76 -7.33 18.28
CA ASP A 318 -7.27 -7.16 16.90
C ASP A 318 -6.01 -7.99 16.60
N ALA A 319 -5.10 -8.14 17.57
CA ALA A 319 -3.91 -8.97 17.43
C ALA A 319 -4.23 -10.48 17.51
N GLY A 320 -5.27 -10.85 18.26
CA GLY A 320 -5.77 -12.21 18.33
C GLY A 320 -6.48 -12.68 17.07
N ASP A 321 -7.22 -11.78 16.41
CA ASP A 321 -8.00 -12.07 15.20
C ASP A 321 -7.15 -12.56 14.01
N ILE A 322 -5.84 -12.28 14.03
CA ILE A 322 -4.85 -12.88 13.13
C ILE A 322 -4.96 -14.42 13.17
N PHE A 323 -4.97 -15.00 14.37
CA PHE A 323 -5.01 -16.45 14.55
C PHE A 323 -6.40 -17.04 14.27
N ALA A 324 -7.47 -16.26 14.47
CA ALA A 324 -8.81 -16.65 14.04
C ALA A 324 -8.86 -16.82 12.51
N THR A 325 -8.25 -15.87 11.78
CA THR A 325 -8.13 -15.90 10.33
C THR A 325 -7.29 -17.09 9.86
N HIS A 326 -6.19 -17.40 10.55
CA HIS A 326 -5.38 -18.59 10.24
C HIS A 326 -6.12 -19.90 10.50
N ALA A 327 -6.94 -19.97 11.56
CA ALA A 327 -7.76 -21.15 11.84
C ALA A 327 -8.82 -21.38 10.74
N GLN A 328 -9.46 -20.31 10.25
CA GLN A 328 -10.37 -20.40 9.12
C GLN A 328 -9.66 -20.86 7.84
N LEU A 329 -8.49 -20.28 7.54
CA LEU A 329 -7.68 -20.66 6.38
C LEU A 329 -7.23 -22.13 6.44
N LEU A 330 -6.81 -22.60 7.62
CA LEU A 330 -6.48 -24.00 7.85
C LEU A 330 -7.69 -24.91 7.55
N ALA A 331 -8.89 -24.54 7.98
CA ALA A 331 -10.11 -25.31 7.72
C ALA A 331 -10.43 -25.39 6.22
N GLU A 332 -10.34 -24.27 5.49
CA GLU A 332 -10.56 -24.21 4.04
C GLU A 332 -9.55 -25.09 3.27
N LEU A 333 -8.26 -24.99 3.61
CA LEU A 333 -7.21 -25.82 3.01
C LEU A 333 -7.39 -27.31 3.33
N THR A 334 -7.88 -27.62 4.53
CA THR A 334 -8.18 -28.99 4.96
C THR A 334 -9.34 -29.56 4.17
N GLU A 335 -10.41 -28.80 3.97
CA GLU A 335 -11.55 -29.22 3.17
C GLU A 335 -11.15 -29.50 1.72
N ALA A 336 -10.38 -28.60 1.10
CA ALA A 336 -9.84 -28.79 -0.25
C ALA A 336 -8.97 -30.05 -0.36
N THR A 337 -8.10 -30.27 0.63
CA THR A 337 -7.24 -31.46 0.69
C THR A 337 -8.06 -32.74 0.86
N LEU A 338 -9.07 -32.74 1.74
CA LEU A 338 -9.92 -33.89 2.03
C LEU A 338 -10.95 -34.21 0.94
N ALA A 339 -11.19 -33.29 0.01
CA ALA A 339 -12.01 -33.52 -1.18
C ALA A 339 -11.34 -34.49 -2.17
N HIS A 340 -10.02 -34.66 -2.08
CA HIS A 340 -9.28 -35.65 -2.85
C HIS A 340 -9.48 -37.06 -2.27
N ASP A 341 -9.72 -38.02 -3.16
CA ASP A 341 -9.67 -39.45 -2.84
C ASP A 341 -8.23 -39.95 -2.96
N ALA A 342 -7.51 -39.94 -1.83
CA ALA A 342 -6.09 -40.25 -1.78
C ALA A 342 -5.77 -41.26 -0.67
N ALA A 343 -4.86 -42.18 -0.96
CA ALA A 343 -4.32 -43.11 0.03
C ALA A 343 -3.26 -42.46 0.95
N ASN A 344 -2.69 -41.33 0.55
CA ASN A 344 -1.72 -40.57 1.32
C ASN A 344 -1.98 -39.07 1.15
N TYR A 345 -2.33 -38.40 2.23
CA TYR A 345 -2.69 -36.99 2.24
C TYR A 345 -1.51 -36.03 2.41
N ALA A 346 -0.32 -36.51 2.83
CA ALA A 346 0.86 -35.65 2.97
C ALA A 346 1.29 -34.94 1.65
N PRO A 347 1.41 -35.63 0.50
CA PRO A 347 1.72 -34.97 -0.76
C PRO A 347 0.57 -34.11 -1.29
N VAL A 348 -0.69 -34.52 -1.08
CA VAL A 348 -1.88 -33.75 -1.48
C VAL A 348 -1.92 -32.42 -0.72
N TRP A 349 -1.74 -32.45 0.60
CA TRP A 349 -1.67 -31.27 1.44
C TRP A 349 -0.58 -30.30 0.97
N GLN A 350 0.61 -30.80 0.66
CA GLN A 350 1.70 -29.96 0.15
C GLN A 350 1.36 -29.33 -1.20
N GLU A 351 0.76 -30.08 -2.12
CA GLU A 351 0.36 -29.58 -3.43
C GLU A 351 -0.73 -28.50 -3.31
N GLU A 352 -1.81 -28.78 -2.58
CA GLU A 352 -2.92 -27.85 -2.35
C GLU A 352 -2.44 -26.54 -1.71
N THR A 353 -1.63 -26.65 -0.66
CA THR A 353 -1.09 -25.47 0.02
C THR A 353 -0.09 -24.70 -0.84
N ALA A 354 0.75 -25.38 -1.61
CA ALA A 354 1.66 -24.71 -2.55
C ALA A 354 0.90 -23.97 -3.66
N GLN A 355 -0.15 -24.58 -4.22
CA GLN A 355 -0.99 -23.93 -5.23
C GLN A 355 -1.71 -22.71 -4.66
N ALA A 356 -2.30 -22.83 -3.46
CA ALA A 356 -2.97 -21.72 -2.80
C ALA A 356 -2.00 -20.56 -2.46
N ALA A 357 -0.79 -20.88 -1.99
CA ALA A 357 0.26 -19.88 -1.74
C ALA A 357 0.70 -19.18 -3.04
N VAL A 358 0.88 -19.91 -4.15
CA VAL A 358 1.22 -19.33 -5.46
C VAL A 358 0.10 -18.43 -5.97
N ALA A 359 -1.16 -18.83 -5.81
CA ALA A 359 -2.30 -18.03 -6.21
C ALA A 359 -2.35 -16.69 -5.45
N LEU A 360 -2.12 -16.71 -4.13
CA LEU A 360 -2.04 -15.48 -3.32
C LEU A 360 -0.83 -14.61 -3.69
N ALA A 361 0.34 -15.23 -3.91
CA ALA A 361 1.56 -14.51 -4.29
C ALA A 361 1.45 -13.83 -5.67
N ALA A 362 0.59 -14.35 -6.56
CA ALA A 362 0.32 -13.77 -7.87
C ALA A 362 -0.66 -12.57 -7.83
N LEU A 363 -1.34 -12.34 -6.71
CA LEU A 363 -2.25 -11.20 -6.58
C LEU A 363 -1.49 -9.86 -6.57
N PRO A 364 -2.08 -8.78 -7.10
CA PRO A 364 -1.43 -7.47 -7.13
C PRO A 364 -1.35 -6.79 -5.76
N ASP A 365 -2.18 -7.18 -4.80
CA ASP A 365 -2.25 -6.56 -3.46
C ASP A 365 -1.08 -7.04 -2.57
N PRO A 366 -0.18 -6.14 -2.11
CA PRO A 366 0.92 -6.48 -1.21
C PRO A 366 0.48 -7.19 0.08
N TYR A 367 -0.66 -6.81 0.66
CA TYR A 367 -1.20 -7.44 1.86
C TYR A 367 -1.65 -8.88 1.60
N LEU A 368 -2.32 -9.13 0.46
CA LEU A 368 -2.74 -10.47 0.09
C LEU A 368 -1.55 -11.35 -0.30
N ARG A 369 -0.51 -10.79 -0.94
CA ARG A 369 0.74 -11.53 -1.20
C ARG A 369 1.43 -11.95 0.10
N ALA A 370 1.42 -11.09 1.13
CA ALA A 370 2.00 -11.42 2.43
C ALA A 370 1.32 -12.64 3.09
N ARG A 371 0.04 -12.91 2.77
CA ARG A 371 -0.69 -14.13 3.24
C ARG A 371 -0.17 -15.44 2.63
N ALA A 372 0.60 -15.40 1.54
CA ALA A 372 1.22 -16.61 0.99
C ALA A 372 2.18 -17.27 2.00
N ALA A 373 2.88 -16.46 2.80
CA ALA A 373 3.75 -16.94 3.87
C ALA A 373 2.95 -17.63 4.99
N ASP A 374 1.73 -17.16 5.28
CA ASP A 374 0.85 -17.78 6.28
C ASP A 374 0.39 -19.18 5.85
N ILE A 375 0.08 -19.37 4.56
CA ILE A 375 -0.24 -20.71 4.03
C ILE A 375 0.97 -21.63 4.17
N HIS A 376 2.17 -21.14 3.86
CA HIS A 376 3.38 -21.92 4.01
C HIS A 376 3.63 -22.33 5.47
N ASP A 377 3.37 -21.43 6.43
CA ASP A 377 3.47 -21.74 7.86
C ASP A 377 2.53 -22.88 8.26
N LEU A 378 1.24 -22.74 7.94
CA LEU A 378 0.23 -23.77 8.22
C LEU A 378 0.61 -25.10 7.57
N ALA A 379 1.09 -25.05 6.34
CA ALA A 379 1.53 -26.23 5.61
C ALA A 379 2.65 -26.97 6.36
N GLN A 380 3.70 -26.24 6.74
CA GLN A 380 4.84 -26.83 7.45
C GLN A 380 4.48 -27.33 8.85
N GLN A 381 3.56 -26.68 9.55
CA GLN A 381 3.12 -27.14 10.88
C GLN A 381 2.41 -28.49 10.83
N VAL A 382 1.52 -28.68 9.86
CA VAL A 382 0.85 -29.98 9.66
C VAL A 382 1.87 -31.03 9.25
N LEU A 383 2.76 -30.72 8.30
CA LEU A 383 3.80 -31.65 7.84
C LEU A 383 4.77 -32.05 8.97
N ALA A 384 5.13 -31.12 9.86
CA ALA A 384 6.00 -31.39 11.00
C ALA A 384 5.36 -32.39 11.98
N LEU A 385 4.06 -32.29 12.23
CA LEU A 385 3.33 -33.26 13.06
C LEU A 385 3.25 -34.63 12.38
N LEU A 386 3.00 -34.67 11.07
CA LEU A 386 2.99 -35.92 10.31
C LEU A 386 4.38 -36.59 10.24
N ALA A 387 5.44 -35.79 10.30
CA ALA A 387 6.81 -36.26 10.32
C ALA A 387 7.32 -36.67 11.73
N ASP A 388 6.52 -36.47 12.78
CA ASP A 388 6.94 -36.54 14.18
C ASP A 388 8.25 -35.75 14.42
N ALA A 389 8.35 -34.59 13.76
CA ALA A 389 9.57 -33.80 13.75
C ALA A 389 9.76 -33.13 15.12
N PRO A 390 10.97 -33.20 15.71
CA PRO A 390 11.23 -32.51 16.96
C PRO A 390 11.10 -31.00 16.74
N GLU A 391 10.33 -30.33 17.61
CA GLU A 391 10.20 -28.89 17.54
C GLU A 391 11.56 -28.24 17.82
N ALA A 392 12.00 -27.36 16.92
CA ALA A 392 13.27 -26.64 17.06
C ALA A 392 13.28 -25.90 18.40
N THR A 393 14.14 -26.35 19.31
CA THR A 393 14.20 -25.80 20.66
C THR A 393 14.98 -24.49 20.63
N MET A 394 14.30 -23.39 20.92
CA MET A 394 14.95 -22.08 20.99
C MET A 394 15.90 -22.02 22.19
N PRO A 395 17.01 -21.25 22.11
CA PRO A 395 17.88 -21.03 23.27
C PRO A 395 17.07 -20.42 24.41
N ASP A 396 17.14 -21.01 25.60
CA ASP A 396 16.53 -20.53 26.84
C ASP A 396 17.58 -19.93 27.81
N ASN A 397 18.84 -20.32 27.65
CA ASN A 397 19.93 -20.02 28.58
C ASN A 397 20.66 -18.70 28.32
N ALA A 398 20.47 -18.07 27.16
CA ALA A 398 21.20 -16.86 26.76
C ALA A 398 20.37 -15.95 25.84
N PRO A 399 20.65 -14.63 25.81
CA PRO A 399 20.07 -13.74 24.82
C PRO A 399 20.55 -14.06 23.41
N PHE A 400 19.65 -14.01 22.42
CA PHE A 400 19.98 -14.34 21.03
C PHE A 400 19.31 -13.40 20.02
N ILE A 401 19.80 -13.41 18.79
CA ILE A 401 19.16 -12.78 17.62
C ILE A 401 18.69 -13.90 16.70
N LEU A 402 17.40 -13.89 16.36
CA LEU A 402 16.86 -14.82 15.38
C LEU A 402 17.26 -14.36 13.98
N VAL A 403 17.87 -15.25 13.20
CA VAL A 403 18.16 -15.04 11.79
C VAL A 403 17.42 -16.09 10.97
N ALA A 404 16.65 -15.67 9.97
CA ALA A 404 15.92 -16.59 9.09
C ALA A 404 15.75 -15.97 7.70
N ARG A 405 15.28 -16.78 6.73
CA ARG A 405 14.85 -16.23 5.43
C ARG A 405 13.57 -15.40 5.61
N ASP A 406 12.60 -15.99 6.28
CA ASP A 406 11.31 -15.38 6.62
C ASP A 406 10.86 -15.83 8.02
N LEU A 407 9.88 -15.12 8.60
CA LEU A 407 9.31 -15.44 9.91
C LEU A 407 7.81 -15.57 9.82
N TYR A 408 7.30 -16.69 10.31
CA TYR A 408 5.86 -16.94 10.31
C TYR A 408 5.16 -16.46 11.59
N PRO A 409 3.86 -16.14 11.54
CA PRO A 409 3.13 -15.57 12.68
C PRO A 409 3.12 -16.45 13.92
N LEU A 410 2.96 -17.78 13.78
CA LEU A 410 3.00 -18.70 14.92
C LEU A 410 4.36 -18.65 15.63
N ARG A 411 5.43 -18.59 14.83
CA ARG A 411 6.79 -18.49 15.34
C ARG A 411 7.01 -17.14 16.00
N ALA A 412 6.58 -16.04 15.38
CA ALA A 412 6.68 -14.68 15.92
C ALA A 412 5.99 -14.55 17.28
N ALA A 413 4.79 -15.12 17.44
CA ALA A 413 4.02 -15.08 18.68
C ALA A 413 4.63 -15.93 19.81
N THR A 414 5.43 -16.94 19.47
CA THR A 414 6.05 -17.86 20.45
C THR A 414 7.48 -17.48 20.80
N LEU A 415 8.03 -16.40 20.23
CA LEU A 415 9.39 -15.95 20.53
C LEU A 415 9.57 -15.61 22.03
N PRO A 416 10.54 -16.22 22.72
CA PRO A 416 10.78 -15.99 24.14
C PRO A 416 11.39 -14.60 24.38
N ALA A 417 11.32 -14.13 25.64
CA ALA A 417 11.77 -12.79 26.00
C ALA A 417 13.28 -12.57 25.81
N ASN A 418 14.09 -13.62 25.80
CA ASN A 418 15.54 -13.57 25.58
C ASN A 418 15.92 -13.51 24.09
N CYS A 419 14.99 -13.66 23.15
CA CYS A 419 15.23 -13.19 21.80
C CYS A 419 15.31 -11.65 21.84
N LEU A 420 16.36 -11.03 21.30
CA LEU A 420 16.57 -9.58 21.37
C LEU A 420 16.20 -8.86 20.08
N ALA A 421 16.23 -9.57 18.95
CA ALA A 421 15.83 -9.06 17.64
C ALA A 421 15.55 -10.22 16.67
N VAL A 422 14.81 -9.89 15.61
CA VAL A 422 14.56 -10.74 14.44
C VAL A 422 15.25 -10.10 13.24
N VAL A 423 16.00 -10.88 12.46
CA VAL A 423 16.65 -10.46 11.21
C VAL A 423 16.26 -11.43 10.11
N LEU A 424 15.62 -10.93 9.06
CA LEU A 424 15.12 -11.71 7.94
C LEU A 424 15.77 -11.31 6.63
N ALA A 425 16.09 -12.30 5.80
CA ALA A 425 16.61 -12.06 4.46
C ALA A 425 15.56 -11.39 3.57
N ASP A 426 14.34 -11.95 3.54
CA ASP A 426 13.28 -11.58 2.58
C ASP A 426 12.05 -10.93 3.23
N GLY A 427 11.88 -11.03 4.56
CA GLY A 427 10.60 -10.75 5.25
C GLY A 427 9.91 -9.42 4.91
N ASP A 428 8.59 -9.34 5.13
CA ASP A 428 7.79 -8.16 4.82
C ASP A 428 7.46 -7.33 6.08
N PRO A 429 7.69 -6.00 6.09
CA PRO A 429 7.37 -5.14 7.24
C PRO A 429 5.87 -5.00 7.54
N HIS A 430 4.98 -5.39 6.61
CA HIS A 430 3.53 -5.42 6.77
C HIS A 430 3.00 -6.84 7.08
N SER A 431 3.89 -7.84 7.23
CA SER A 431 3.48 -9.19 7.60
C SER A 431 2.87 -9.25 9.00
N HIS A 432 2.00 -10.23 9.26
CA HIS A 432 1.49 -10.47 10.61
C HIS A 432 2.61 -10.79 11.61
N ALA A 433 3.70 -11.42 11.17
CA ALA A 433 4.89 -11.63 11.99
C ALA A 433 5.56 -10.32 12.42
N ALA A 434 5.64 -9.32 11.52
CA ALA A 434 6.16 -7.99 11.83
C ALA A 434 5.28 -7.27 12.87
N LEU A 435 3.96 -7.33 12.69
CA LEU A 435 2.99 -6.76 13.65
C LEU A 435 3.10 -7.38 15.03
N LEU A 436 3.21 -8.72 15.11
CA LEU A 436 3.39 -9.44 16.37
C LEU A 436 4.72 -9.07 17.06
N CYS A 437 5.80 -8.94 16.30
CA CYS A 437 7.08 -8.48 16.83
C CYS A 437 7.00 -7.03 17.34
N GLN A 438 6.34 -6.14 16.60
CA GLN A 438 6.13 -4.75 17.00
C GLN A 438 5.31 -4.64 18.29
N ALA A 439 4.20 -5.38 18.39
CA ALA A 439 3.36 -5.44 19.58
C ALA A 439 4.12 -6.01 20.79
N ALA A 440 5.05 -6.95 20.56
CA ALA A 440 5.98 -7.46 21.57
C ALA A 440 7.18 -6.53 21.85
N GLN A 441 7.26 -5.34 21.23
CA GLN A 441 8.39 -4.40 21.31
C GLN A 441 9.74 -5.03 20.92
N ARG A 442 9.70 -6.01 20.03
CA ARG A 442 10.85 -6.74 19.52
C ARG A 442 11.31 -6.09 18.22
N PRO A 443 12.58 -5.65 18.12
CA PRO A 443 13.16 -5.19 16.86
C PRO A 443 13.03 -6.26 15.78
N TYR A 444 12.47 -5.86 14.64
CA TYR A 444 12.23 -6.70 13.48
C TYR A 444 12.94 -6.06 12.30
N TYR A 445 13.93 -6.75 11.73
CA TYR A 445 14.70 -6.32 10.56
C TYR A 445 14.35 -7.22 9.38
N SER A 446 13.73 -6.66 8.35
CA SER A 446 13.42 -7.32 7.09
C SER A 446 14.37 -6.87 5.98
N GLY A 447 14.45 -7.65 4.89
CA GLY A 447 15.19 -7.26 3.69
C GLY A 447 16.71 -7.21 3.86
N ALA A 448 17.27 -7.97 4.81
CA ALA A 448 18.71 -7.99 5.07
C ALA A 448 19.52 -8.73 3.97
N GLY A 449 18.83 -9.38 3.03
CA GLY A 449 19.41 -10.12 1.91
C GLY A 449 20.05 -11.44 2.31
N ASP A 450 20.37 -12.28 1.33
CA ASP A 450 20.89 -13.64 1.56
C ASP A 450 22.22 -13.69 2.36
N ALA A 451 22.94 -12.57 2.48
CA ALA A 451 24.19 -12.49 3.23
C ALA A 451 24.02 -12.85 4.72
N VAL A 452 22.86 -12.56 5.33
CA VAL A 452 22.60 -12.93 6.73
C VAL A 452 22.40 -14.43 6.91
N LEU A 453 22.00 -15.15 5.86
CA LEU A 453 21.83 -16.61 5.89
C LEU A 453 23.17 -17.36 5.87
N ALA A 454 24.28 -16.65 5.63
CA ALA A 454 25.63 -17.20 5.77
C ALA A 454 26.17 -17.13 7.21
N LEU A 455 25.42 -16.56 8.16
CA LEU A 455 25.75 -16.59 9.58
C LEU A 455 25.57 -18.02 10.13
N THR A 456 26.26 -18.36 11.21
CA THR A 456 26.15 -19.66 11.88
C THR A 456 25.63 -19.54 13.30
N ASP A 457 24.97 -20.59 13.81
CA ASP A 457 24.52 -20.65 15.20
C ASP A 457 25.67 -20.40 16.17
N GLY A 458 25.45 -19.50 17.14
CA GLY A 458 26.45 -19.09 18.12
C GLY A 458 27.35 -17.93 17.68
N GLU A 459 27.38 -17.57 16.39
CA GLU A 459 28.13 -16.41 15.89
C GLU A 459 27.57 -15.13 16.51
N HIS A 460 28.42 -14.27 17.06
CA HIS A 460 27.95 -13.03 17.68
C HIS A 460 27.85 -11.93 16.64
N ILE A 461 26.72 -11.24 16.63
CA ILE A 461 26.51 -10.08 15.77
C ILE A 461 26.14 -8.86 16.61
N GLN A 462 26.49 -7.70 16.09
CA GLN A 462 26.06 -6.41 16.56
C GLN A 462 25.07 -5.81 15.58
N ILE A 463 23.94 -5.32 16.08
CA ILE A 463 22.97 -4.54 15.31
C ILE A 463 22.91 -3.13 15.88
N THR A 464 23.25 -2.13 15.07
CA THR A 464 23.06 -0.73 15.43
C THR A 464 21.59 -0.37 15.21
N ARG A 465 20.77 -0.19 16.27
CA ARG A 465 19.31 -0.05 16.11
C ARG A 465 18.89 1.11 15.21
N ALA A 466 19.62 2.23 15.23
CA ALA A 466 19.29 3.43 14.48
C ALA A 466 19.50 3.27 12.96
N SER A 467 20.57 2.58 12.55
CA SER A 467 20.88 2.34 11.14
C SER A 467 20.47 0.95 10.65
N GLY A 468 20.15 0.05 11.58
CA GLY A 468 20.02 -1.40 11.42
C GLY A 468 21.29 -2.12 10.99
N GLU A 469 22.44 -1.44 10.97
CA GLU A 469 23.69 -2.01 10.46
C GLU A 469 24.08 -3.28 11.25
N ILE A 470 24.29 -4.38 10.53
CA ILE A 470 24.68 -5.68 11.09
C ILE A 470 26.18 -5.87 10.90
N ARG A 471 26.92 -6.04 12.01
CA ARG A 471 28.35 -6.36 12.00
C ARG A 471 28.62 -7.66 12.73
N ARG A 472 29.44 -8.53 12.15
CA ARG A 472 29.98 -9.71 12.84
C ARG A 472 30.94 -9.26 13.93
N LEU A 473 30.86 -9.89 15.09
CA LEU A 473 31.81 -9.71 16.18
C LEU A 473 32.86 -10.84 16.13
N PRO A 474 34.12 -10.52 16.43
CA PRO A 474 35.23 -11.48 16.40
C PRO A 474 35.12 -12.55 17.49
#